data_AF-A0A5B7YGV9-F1
#
_entry.id   AF-A0A5B7YGV9-F1
#
_cell.length_a   1.000
_cell.length_b   1.000
_cell.length_c   1.000
_cell.angle_alpha   90.00
_cell.angle_beta   90.00
_cell.angle_gamma   90.00
#
_symmetry.space_group_name_H-M   'P 1'
#
loop_
_entity.id
_entity.type
_entity.pdbx_description
1 polymer ?
#
loop_
_entity_poly.entity_id
_entity_poly.type
_entity_poly.pdbx_seq_one_letter_code
_entity_poly.pdbx_strand_id
1 'polypeptide(L)'
;MVPYLLTGLSVLVAGVIHWSAPHAFWRATLTSTATILLLSIAALFIFQSSGFLVSEETGQSADIADSLLLVTGLVSFFGLLISIFVGWFLRAIR
;
A
#
# COMPACT_ATOMS: atom_id res chain seq x y z
N MET A 1 -11.96 1.48 8.35
CA MET A 1 -11.08 0.32 8.70
C MET A 1 -10.13 -0.07 7.57
N VAL A 2 -10.58 -0.09 6.31
CA VAL A 2 -9.77 -0.47 5.13
C VAL A 2 -8.40 0.23 5.03
N PRO A 3 -8.27 1.56 5.23
CA PRO A 3 -6.96 2.21 5.12
C PRO A 3 -5.90 1.63 6.07
N TYR A 4 -6.28 1.32 7.31
CA TYR A 4 -5.38 0.73 8.30
C TYR A 4 -4.91 -0.67 7.91
N LEU A 5 -5.80 -1.48 7.31
CA LEU A 5 -5.45 -2.80 6.79
C LEU A 5 -4.44 -2.69 5.64
N LEU A 6 -4.67 -1.74 4.71
CA LEU A 6 -3.75 -1.47 3.61
C LEU A 6 -2.39 -0.98 4.12
N THR A 7 -2.35 -0.13 5.15
CA THR A 7 -1.11 0.30 5.78
C THR A 7 -0.34 -0.87 6.40
N GLY A 8 -1.01 -1.73 7.17
CA GLY A 8 -0.38 -2.91 7.75
C GLY A 8 0.20 -3.86 6.69
N LEU A 9 -0.58 -4.14 5.64
CA LEU A 9 -0.13 -4.93 4.50
C LEU A 9 1.09 -4.30 3.81
N SER A 10 1.08 -2.98 3.65
CA SER A 10 2.18 -2.24 3.01
C SER A 10 3.48 -2.35 3.79
N VAL A 11 3.40 -2.22 5.13
CA VAL A 11 4.56 -2.37 6.01
C VAL A 11 5.14 -3.79 5.94
N LEU A 12 4.28 -4.82 5.93
CA LEU A 12 4.72 -6.21 5.80
C LEU A 12 5.43 -6.47 4.48
N VAL A 13 4.84 -6.01 3.37
CA VAL A 13 5.43 -6.15 2.02
C VAL A 13 6.79 -5.44 1.93
N ALA A 14 6.87 -4.19 2.39
CA ALA A 14 8.12 -3.44 2.44
C ALA A 14 9.17 -4.16 3.29
N GLY A 15 8.76 -4.68 4.45
CA GLY A 15 9.62 -5.40 5.38
C GLY A 15 10.24 -6.64 4.74
N VAL A 16 9.42 -7.51 4.14
CA VAL A 16 9.90 -8.74 3.48
C VAL A 16 10.87 -8.43 2.34
N ILE A 17 10.56 -7.43 1.50
CA ILE A 17 11.39 -7.09 0.33
C ILE A 17 12.73 -6.50 0.76
N HIS A 18 12.74 -5.53 1.68
CA HIS A 18 13.98 -4.93 2.18
C HIS A 18 14.83 -5.93 2.99
N TRP A 19 14.20 -6.86 3.71
CA TRP A 19 14.92 -7.93 4.42
C TRP A 19 15.68 -8.85 3.46
N SER A 20 15.07 -9.15 2.30
CA SER A 20 15.59 -10.07 1.29
C SER A 20 16.68 -9.45 0.41
N ALA A 21 16.69 -8.13 0.25
CA ALA A 21 17.60 -7.40 -0.64
C ALA A 21 18.33 -6.22 0.05
N PRO A 22 19.11 -6.47 1.12
CA PRO A 22 19.67 -5.41 1.97
C PRO A 22 20.70 -4.50 1.27
N HIS A 23 21.39 -4.99 0.25
CA HIS A 23 22.44 -4.22 -0.46
C HIS A 23 21.91 -3.34 -1.60
N ALA A 24 20.62 -3.46 -1.95
CA ALA A 24 20.03 -2.78 -3.09
C ALA A 24 18.86 -1.88 -2.67
N PHE A 25 19.11 -0.97 -1.72
CA PHE A 25 18.07 -0.13 -1.09
C PHE A 25 17.09 0.50 -2.09
N TRP A 26 17.57 1.26 -3.08
CA TRP A 26 16.69 1.92 -4.05
C TRP A 26 15.91 0.95 -4.94
N ARG A 27 16.51 -0.19 -5.29
CA ARG A 27 15.83 -1.23 -6.06
C ARG A 27 14.74 -1.88 -5.21
N ALA A 28 15.04 -2.23 -3.97
CA ALA A 28 14.08 -2.76 -3.00
C ALA A 28 12.95 -1.75 -2.71
N THR A 29 13.26 -0.46 -2.66
CA THR A 29 12.28 0.61 -2.49
C THR A 29 11.31 0.67 -3.65
N LEU A 30 11.82 0.72 -4.89
CA LEU A 30 10.97 0.79 -6.08
C LEU A 30 10.14 -0.49 -6.26
N THR A 31 10.73 -1.67 -6.05
CA THR A 31 10.00 -2.94 -6.17
C THR A 31 8.90 -3.04 -5.12
N SER A 32 9.20 -2.76 -3.85
CA SER A 32 8.17 -2.79 -2.80
C SER A 32 7.08 -1.74 -3.01
N THR A 33 7.43 -0.53 -3.47
CA THR A 33 6.43 0.50 -3.81
C THR A 33 5.49 0.02 -4.91
N ALA A 34 6.03 -0.58 -5.98
CA ALA A 34 5.22 -1.14 -7.06
C ALA A 34 4.35 -2.31 -6.57
N THR A 35 4.90 -3.20 -5.75
CA THR A 35 4.15 -4.31 -5.15
C THR A 35 3.02 -3.80 -4.25
N ILE A 36 3.29 -2.82 -3.39
CA ILE A 36 2.29 -2.18 -2.52
C ILE A 36 1.18 -1.55 -3.34
N LEU A 37 1.52 -0.84 -4.41
CA LEU A 37 0.55 -0.21 -5.29
C LEU A 37 -0.41 -1.24 -5.91
N LEU A 38 0.15 -2.29 -6.54
CA LEU A 38 -0.65 -3.33 -7.19
C LEU A 38 -1.54 -4.07 -6.19
N LEU A 39 -1.00 -4.44 -5.02
CA LEU A 39 -1.77 -5.11 -3.97
C LEU A 39 -2.86 -4.20 -3.40
N SER A 40 -2.58 -2.91 -3.20
CA SER A 40 -3.56 -1.97 -2.65
C SER A 40 -4.70 -1.73 -3.63
N ILE A 41 -4.42 -1.57 -4.92
CA ILE A 41 -5.46 -1.43 -5.95
C ILE A 41 -6.30 -2.71 -6.00
N ALA A 42 -5.68 -3.89 -6.05
CA ALA A 42 -6.39 -5.16 -6.06
C ALA A 42 -7.28 -5.33 -4.81
N ALA A 43 -6.75 -5.01 -3.62
CA ALA A 43 -7.49 -5.08 -2.38
C ALA A 43 -8.68 -4.12 -2.35
N LEU A 44 -8.54 -2.89 -2.87
CA LEU A 44 -9.64 -1.94 -2.97
C LEU A 44 -10.78 -2.45 -3.85
N PHE A 45 -10.48 -3.07 -4.99
CA PHE A 45 -11.51 -3.71 -5.84
C PHE A 45 -12.22 -4.88 -5.12
N ILE A 46 -11.48 -5.68 -4.35
CA ILE A 46 -12.05 -6.78 -3.54
C ILE A 46 -12.93 -6.21 -2.41
N PHE A 47 -12.52 -5.12 -1.77
CA PHE A 47 -13.31 -4.48 -0.71
C PHE A 47 -14.56 -3.79 -1.26
N GLN A 48 -14.51 -3.26 -2.49
CA GLN A 48 -15.67 -2.70 -3.18
C GLN A 48 -16.71 -3.80 -3.47
N SER A 49 -16.28 -4.95 -4.01
CA SER A 49 -17.18 -6.05 -4.35
C SER A 49 -17.78 -6.77 -3.13
N SER A 50 -17.09 -6.73 -1.99
CA SER A 50 -17.58 -7.30 -0.73
C SER A 50 -18.47 -6.36 0.10
N GLY A 51 -18.73 -5.14 -0.37
CA GLY A 51 -19.54 -4.15 0.34
C GLY A 51 -18.84 -3.48 1.53
N PHE A 52 -17.55 -3.76 1.75
CA PHE A 52 -16.75 -3.20 2.85
C PHE A 52 -16.40 -1.72 2.68
N LEU A 53 -16.66 -1.16 1.50
CA LEU A 53 -16.47 0.26 1.14
C LEU A 53 -17.79 1.04 1.06
N VAL A 54 -18.89 0.48 1.58
CA VAL A 54 -20.15 1.21 1.74
C VAL A 54 -20.06 2.07 3.00
N SER A 55 -20.33 3.37 2.84
CA SER A 55 -20.38 4.30 3.96
C SER A 55 -21.56 3.95 4.87
N GLU A 56 -21.30 3.75 6.17
CA GLU A 56 -22.35 3.50 7.17
C GLU A 56 -23.29 4.71 7.33
N GLU A 57 -22.79 5.93 7.12
CA GLU A 57 -23.59 7.16 7.29
C GLU A 57 -24.42 7.52 6.06
N THR A 58 -23.93 7.22 4.85
CA THR A 58 -24.58 7.66 3.60
C THR A 58 -25.13 6.52 2.75
N GLY A 59 -24.79 5.26 3.06
CA GLY A 59 -25.19 4.09 2.28
C GLY A 59 -24.60 4.05 0.85
N GLN A 60 -23.74 5.02 0.50
CA GLN A 60 -23.13 5.09 -0.82
C GLN A 60 -21.87 4.23 -0.87
N SER A 61 -21.74 3.44 -1.94
CA SER A 61 -20.52 2.72 -2.28
C SER A 61 -19.48 3.70 -2.81
N ALA A 62 -18.25 3.63 -2.30
CA ALA A 62 -17.15 4.39 -2.87
C ALA A 62 -16.91 3.97 -4.34
N ASP A 63 -16.99 4.94 -5.26
CA ASP A 63 -16.63 4.71 -6.66
C ASP A 63 -15.12 4.85 -6.83
N ILE A 64 -14.42 3.72 -6.69
CA ILE A 64 -12.97 3.62 -6.87
C ILE A 64 -12.58 3.86 -8.34
N ALA A 65 -13.47 3.60 -9.30
CA ALA A 65 -13.17 3.77 -10.72
C ALA A 65 -13.07 5.25 -11.09
N ASP A 66 -14.01 6.07 -10.62
CA ASP A 66 -13.99 7.52 -10.84
C ASP A 66 -12.81 8.21 -10.14
N SER A 67 -12.35 7.66 -9.01
CA SER A 67 -11.24 8.20 -8.23
C SER A 67 -9.89 7.51 -8.48
N LEU A 68 -9.78 6.64 -9.49
CA LEU A 68 -8.65 5.74 -9.67
C LEU A 68 -7.30 6.47 -9.76
N LEU A 69 -7.24 7.61 -10.46
CA LEU A 69 -6.03 8.42 -10.57
C LEU A 69 -5.58 8.96 -9.22
N LEU A 70 -6.51 9.48 -8.42
CA LEU A 70 -6.23 10.05 -7.10
C LEU A 70 -5.79 8.95 -6.14
N VAL A 71 -6.50 7.82 -6.12
CA VAL A 71 -6.15 6.64 -5.31
C VAL A 71 -4.76 6.13 -5.69
N THR A 72 -4.47 5.98 -6.99
CA THR A 72 -3.17 5.53 -7.48
C THR A 72 -2.06 6.49 -7.03
N GLY A 73 -2.28 7.80 -7.13
CA GLY A 73 -1.32 8.82 -6.68
C GLY A 73 -1.05 8.74 -5.18
N LEU A 74 -2.10 8.69 -4.35
CA LEU A 74 -1.97 8.57 -2.90
C LEU A 74 -1.27 7.27 -2.50
N VAL A 75 -1.72 6.13 -3.02
CA VAL A 75 -1.14 4.82 -2.69
C VAL A 75 0.31 4.75 -3.12
N SER A 76 0.67 5.30 -4.28
CA SER A 76 2.06 5.36 -4.73
C SER A 76 2.91 6.22 -3.81
N PHE A 77 2.43 7.40 -3.44
CA PHE A 77 3.13 8.32 -2.56
C PHE A 77 3.36 7.73 -1.16
N PHE A 78 2.29 7.21 -0.53
CA PHE A 78 2.39 6.60 0.78
C PHE A 78 3.14 5.26 0.75
N GLY A 79 2.98 4.46 -0.30
CA GLY A 79 3.74 3.23 -0.50
C GLY A 79 5.24 3.48 -0.59
N LEU A 80 5.64 4.53 -1.32
CA LEU A 80 7.03 4.97 -1.40
C LEU A 80 7.55 5.40 -0.04
N LEU A 81 6.79 6.22 0.68
CA LEU A 81 7.18 6.72 1.99
C LEU A 81 7.34 5.58 3.01
N ILE A 82 6.38 4.66 3.07
CA ILE A 82 6.43 3.44 3.90
C ILE A 82 7.67 2.63 3.55
N SER A 83 7.92 2.41 2.26
CA SER A 83 9.06 1.63 1.81
C SER A 83 10.39 2.25 2.21
N ILE A 84 10.54 3.57 2.08
CA ILE A 84 11.75 4.29 2.51
C ILE A 84 11.95 4.13 4.02
N PHE A 85 10.91 4.35 4.82
CA PHE A 85 11.03 4.28 6.28
C PHE A 85 11.31 2.86 6.77
N VAL A 86 10.60 1.85 6.26
CA VAL A 86 10.83 0.45 6.62
C VAL A 86 12.22 0.00 6.19
N GLY A 87 12.64 0.33 4.96
CA GLY A 87 13.98 0.02 4.48
C GLY A 87 15.07 0.68 5.33
N TRP A 88 14.87 1.94 5.70
CA TRP A 88 15.84 2.67 6.53
C TRP A 88 15.92 2.08 7.94
N PHE A 89 14.77 1.77 8.54
CA PHE A 89 14.69 1.08 9.82
C PHE A 89 15.41 -0.28 9.78
N LEU A 90 15.14 -1.11 8.78
CA LEU A 90 15.78 -2.42 8.62
C LEU A 90 17.30 -2.31 8.41
N ARG A 91 17.76 -1.26 7.75
CA ARG A 91 19.18 -0.97 7.58
C ARG A 91 19.85 -0.49 8.86
N ALA A 92 19.12 0.18 9.75
CA ALA A 92 19.66 0.67 11.02
C ALA A 92 19.81 -0.44 12.07
N ILE A 93 18.93 -1.45 12.04
CA ILE A 93 18.94 -2.57 13.00
C ILE A 93 19.85 -3.74 12.59
N ARG A 94 20.37 -3.74 11.37
CA ARG A 94 21.14 -4.85 10.78
C ARG A 94 22.57 -4.42 10.49
#